data_AF-K2NTD5-F1
#
_entry.id   AF-K2NTD5-F1
#
_cell.length_a   1.000
_cell.length_b   1.000
_cell.length_c   1.000
_cell.angle_alpha   90.00
_cell.angle_beta   90.00
_cell.angle_gamma   90.00
#
_symmetry.space_group_name_H-M   'P 1'
#
loop_
_entity.id
_entity.type
_entity.pdbx_description
1 polymer ?
#
loop_
_entity_poly.entity_id
_entity_poly.type
_entity_poly.pdbx_seq_one_letter_code
_entity_poly.pdbx_strand_id
1 'polypeptide(L)'
;MKKLALLSDLHLDVNKFTDTEVQVLVRTLQEQGVTDLHLVGDMSNEYKKITLPFINKLSDTFDISHNLGNHDMVHLSEKEIKAQDFSLKYFGDTLLISFHGWYDYSFTDAYSNDNLLAFKNSFYFDRKIHRQYSDPRTTKDTLFRLENLLDNLDFDGRIIIAMHFVPHKAFTINTAYKKFERFNAYLGSEAFHQLFIKYPQITDVIFGHAHHRITSQSIDGILYHSRPLGYTYEWQMVSDFLQKFPEYRIEQDYHLRKRYQAIKELKLWQDFRSENLPKEFLSGLSFFDLPL
;
A
#
# COMPACT_ATOMS: atom_id res chain seq x y z
N MET A 1 14.45 15.67 15.91
CA MET A 1 13.63 14.44 15.82
C MET A 1 12.73 14.62 14.61
N LYS A 2 12.76 13.65 13.68
CA LYS A 2 11.86 13.60 12.53
C LYS A 2 10.70 12.68 12.88
N LYS A 3 9.52 12.94 12.33
CA LYS A 3 8.39 12.02 12.41
C LYS A 3 7.97 11.61 11.01
N LEU A 4 8.25 10.36 10.69
CA LEU A 4 7.92 9.73 9.42
C LEU A 4 6.52 9.11 9.52
N ALA A 5 5.64 9.49 8.60
CA ALA A 5 4.38 8.82 8.36
C ALA A 5 4.44 8.00 7.06
N LEU A 6 3.86 6.80 7.06
CA LEU A 6 3.71 5.97 5.87
C LEU A 6 2.24 5.71 5.58
N LEU A 7 1.88 5.84 4.29
CA LEU A 7 0.49 5.78 3.80
C LEU A 7 0.44 5.05 2.46
N SER A 8 -0.54 4.18 2.25
CA SER A 8 -0.71 3.42 1.01
C SER A 8 -2.18 3.34 0.58
N ASP A 9 -2.40 2.99 -0.68
CA ASP A 9 -3.73 2.63 -1.21
C ASP A 9 -4.76 3.75 -1.03
N LEU A 10 -4.36 5.00 -1.31
CA LEU A 10 -5.26 6.16 -1.27
C LEU A 10 -6.33 6.10 -2.36
N HIS A 11 -6.00 5.54 -3.53
CA HIS A 11 -6.89 5.44 -4.70
C HIS A 11 -7.66 6.74 -4.95
N LEU A 12 -6.94 7.86 -5.05
CA LEU A 12 -7.44 9.24 -5.09
C LEU A 12 -8.60 9.42 -6.10
N ASP A 13 -8.50 8.77 -7.26
CA ASP A 13 -9.49 8.80 -8.32
C ASP A 13 -10.75 7.98 -7.98
N VAL A 14 -10.57 6.75 -7.47
CA VAL A 14 -11.70 5.87 -7.11
C VAL A 14 -12.44 6.40 -5.88
N ASN A 15 -11.68 6.92 -4.90
CA ASN A 15 -12.20 7.51 -3.67
C ASN A 15 -12.64 8.97 -3.85
N LYS A 16 -12.46 9.54 -5.05
CA LYS A 16 -12.90 10.89 -5.44
C LYS A 16 -12.40 11.98 -4.49
N PHE A 17 -11.11 11.96 -4.17
CA PHE A 17 -10.51 12.99 -3.34
C PHE A 17 -10.65 14.36 -4.02
N THR A 18 -11.20 15.32 -3.28
CA THR A 18 -11.21 16.74 -3.66
C THR A 18 -10.22 17.51 -2.80
N ASP A 19 -10.10 18.81 -3.02
CA ASP A 19 -9.28 19.67 -2.16
C ASP A 19 -9.68 19.59 -0.68
N THR A 20 -10.95 19.31 -0.38
CA THR A 20 -11.44 19.15 0.99
C THR A 20 -10.79 17.95 1.68
N GLU A 21 -10.82 16.77 1.06
CA GLU A 21 -10.18 15.57 1.60
C GLU A 21 -8.67 15.76 1.75
N VAL A 22 -8.03 16.40 0.78
CA VAL A 22 -6.59 16.69 0.83
C VAL A 22 -6.26 17.62 2.01
N GLN A 23 -7.04 18.67 2.23
CA GLN A 23 -6.85 19.57 3.37
C GLN A 23 -7.04 18.86 4.72
N VAL A 24 -8.04 17.98 4.82
CA VAL A 24 -8.25 17.16 6.01
C VAL A 24 -7.06 16.24 6.25
N LEU A 25 -6.52 15.59 5.22
CA LEU A 25 -5.33 14.75 5.34
C LEU A 25 -4.11 15.54 5.79
N VAL A 26 -3.82 16.70 5.16
CA VAL A 26 -2.71 17.58 5.53
C VAL A 26 -2.82 18.01 6.99
N ARG A 27 -3.99 18.51 7.40
CA ARG A 27 -4.23 18.93 8.79
C ARG A 27 -4.03 17.77 9.76
N THR A 28 -4.55 16.60 9.42
CA THR A 28 -4.42 15.38 10.24
C THR A 28 -2.94 15.01 10.45
N LEU A 29 -2.13 15.05 9.40
CA LEU A 29 -0.69 14.78 9.47
C LEU A 29 0.06 15.86 10.28
N GLN A 30 -0.27 17.14 10.08
CA GLN A 30 0.31 18.26 10.84
C GLN A 30 -0.01 18.18 12.34
N GLU A 31 -1.25 17.84 12.70
CA GLU A 31 -1.67 17.65 14.10
C GLU A 31 -0.93 16.49 14.77
N GLN A 32 -0.46 15.50 13.99
CA GLN A 32 0.42 14.44 14.50
C GLN A 32 1.90 14.84 14.55
N GLY A 33 2.27 16.04 14.09
CA GLY A 33 3.66 16.50 14.05
C GLY A 33 4.50 15.82 12.97
N VAL A 34 3.88 15.32 11.90
CA VAL A 34 4.57 14.67 10.78
C VAL A 34 5.45 15.68 10.05
N THR A 35 6.70 15.30 9.81
CA THR A 35 7.67 16.09 9.03
C THR A 35 7.98 15.44 7.69
N ASP A 36 7.93 14.10 7.65
CA ASP A 36 8.32 13.29 6.51
C ASP A 36 7.17 12.35 6.16
N LEU A 37 6.79 12.28 4.88
CA LEU A 37 5.71 11.43 4.40
C LEU A 37 6.25 10.47 3.33
N HIS A 38 6.02 9.18 3.53
CA HIS A 38 6.31 8.16 2.52
C HIS A 38 5.01 7.54 1.97
N LEU A 39 4.81 7.64 0.66
CA LEU A 39 3.67 7.01 -0.02
C LEU A 39 4.06 5.62 -0.56
N VAL A 40 3.46 4.57 0.00
CA VAL A 40 3.80 3.16 -0.26
C VAL A 40 3.00 2.58 -1.44
N GLY A 41 2.77 3.37 -2.48
CA GLY A 41 2.06 2.95 -3.69
C GLY A 41 0.53 2.94 -3.61
N ASP A 42 -0.08 2.79 -4.78
CA ASP A 42 -1.51 2.81 -5.07
C ASP A 42 -2.19 4.12 -4.71
N MET A 43 -1.59 5.21 -5.20
CA MET A 43 -2.15 6.55 -5.02
C MET A 43 -3.27 6.80 -6.03
N SER A 44 -3.12 6.40 -7.29
CA SER A 44 -4.18 6.48 -8.31
C SER A 44 -3.89 5.62 -9.54
N ASN A 45 -4.87 5.46 -10.43
CA ASN A 45 -4.66 4.83 -11.73
C ASN A 45 -3.92 5.71 -12.77
N GLU A 46 -3.71 6.99 -12.47
CA GLU A 46 -3.25 8.02 -13.42
C GLU A 46 -2.08 8.80 -12.81
N TYR A 47 -0.94 8.14 -12.66
CA TYR A 47 0.22 8.68 -11.93
C TYR A 47 0.58 10.12 -12.34
N LYS A 48 0.71 10.39 -13.65
CA LYS A 48 1.14 11.71 -14.15
C LYS A 48 0.09 12.81 -13.94
N LYS A 49 -1.20 12.47 -13.96
CA LYS A 49 -2.31 13.44 -13.91
C LYS A 49 -2.86 13.64 -12.49
N ILE A 50 -2.70 12.66 -11.61
CA ILE A 50 -3.33 12.65 -10.29
C ILE A 50 -2.27 12.47 -9.20
N THR A 51 -1.52 11.35 -9.19
CA THR A 51 -0.53 11.07 -8.14
C THR A 51 0.56 12.14 -8.06
N LEU A 52 1.20 12.51 -9.18
CA LEU A 52 2.30 13.47 -9.20
C LEU A 52 1.86 14.88 -8.79
N PRO A 53 0.75 15.45 -9.31
CA PRO A 53 0.22 16.72 -8.78
C PRO A 53 -0.13 16.69 -7.30
N PHE A 54 -0.66 15.56 -6.80
CA PHE A 54 -0.93 15.37 -5.37
C PHE A 54 0.36 15.39 -4.54
N ILE A 55 1.41 14.66 -4.97
CA ILE A 55 2.73 14.67 -4.34
C ILE A 55 3.30 16.10 -4.30
N ASN A 56 3.27 16.81 -5.42
CA ASN A 56 3.77 18.19 -5.50
C ASN A 56 3.02 19.12 -4.54
N LYS A 57 1.69 18.99 -4.43
CA LYS A 57 0.89 19.78 -3.49
C LYS A 57 1.25 19.50 -2.03
N LEU A 58 1.55 18.25 -1.68
CA LEU A 58 1.96 17.89 -0.33
C LEU A 58 3.41 18.29 -0.01
N SER A 59 4.26 18.41 -1.02
CA SER A 59 5.68 18.76 -0.87
C SER A 59 5.91 20.18 -0.32
N ASP A 60 4.88 21.04 -0.38
CA ASP A 60 4.89 22.36 0.25
C ASP A 60 4.88 22.27 1.79
N THR A 61 4.49 21.13 2.36
CA THR A 61 4.32 20.94 3.81
C THR A 61 5.20 19.83 4.38
N PHE A 62 5.41 18.75 3.63
CA PHE A 62 6.14 17.56 4.10
C PHE A 62 7.32 17.24 3.17
N ASP A 63 8.39 16.71 3.76
CA ASP A 63 9.45 16.07 2.97
C ASP A 63 8.95 14.71 2.48
N ILE A 64 8.60 14.65 1.19
CA ILE A 64 7.87 13.53 0.59
C ILE A 64 8.78 12.58 -0.18
N SER A 65 8.52 11.29 -0.01
CA SER A 65 9.12 10.21 -0.80
C SER A 65 8.06 9.17 -1.14
N HIS A 66 8.31 8.30 -2.11
CA HIS A 66 7.33 7.29 -2.51
C HIS A 66 7.97 6.11 -3.25
N ASN A 67 7.26 4.98 -3.22
CA ASN A 67 7.35 3.92 -4.21
C ASN A 67 6.02 3.79 -4.96
N LEU A 68 6.02 3.07 -6.08
CA LEU A 68 4.83 2.84 -6.90
C LEU A 68 4.13 1.56 -6.46
N GLY A 69 2.80 1.58 -6.50
CA GLY A 69 1.96 0.38 -6.50
C GLY A 69 1.56 -0.04 -7.91
N ASN A 70 0.83 -1.15 -8.05
CA ASN A 70 0.40 -1.63 -9.38
C ASN A 70 -0.53 -0.62 -10.07
N HIS A 71 -1.39 0.08 -9.32
CA HIS A 71 -2.29 1.08 -9.89
C HIS A 71 -1.54 2.28 -10.46
N ASP A 72 -0.46 2.71 -9.81
CA ASP A 72 0.36 3.82 -10.30
C ASP A 72 1.09 3.49 -11.62
N MET A 73 1.34 2.19 -11.89
CA MET A 73 2.14 1.75 -13.04
C MET A 73 1.36 1.66 -14.38
N VAL A 74 0.03 1.66 -14.36
CA VAL A 74 -0.83 1.32 -15.52
C VAL A 74 -0.56 2.14 -16.79
N HIS A 75 -0.13 3.39 -16.63
CA HIS A 75 0.12 4.31 -17.75
C HIS A 75 1.58 4.78 -17.85
N LEU A 76 2.48 4.06 -17.18
CA LEU A 76 3.91 4.30 -17.23
C LEU A 76 4.60 3.29 -18.16
N SER A 77 5.62 3.77 -18.87
CA SER A 77 6.55 2.88 -19.58
C SER A 77 7.47 2.16 -18.61
N GLU A 78 8.04 1.01 -19.00
CA GLU A 78 9.04 0.30 -18.18
C GLU A 78 10.18 1.24 -17.74
N LYS A 79 10.63 2.14 -18.64
CA LYS A 79 11.68 3.13 -18.32
C LYS A 79 11.25 4.06 -17.19
N GLU A 80 10.01 4.53 -17.21
CA GLU A 80 9.47 5.42 -16.17
C GLU A 80 9.26 4.70 -14.84
N ILE A 81 8.85 3.43 -14.87
CA ILE A 81 8.72 2.61 -13.66
C ILE A 81 10.11 2.39 -13.03
N LYS A 82 11.11 1.98 -13.83
CA LYS A 82 12.50 1.76 -13.36
C LYS A 82 13.15 3.02 -12.84
N ALA A 83 12.91 4.17 -13.46
CA ALA A 83 13.50 5.45 -13.06
C ALA A 83 13.08 5.91 -11.65
N GLN A 84 11.97 5.38 -11.16
CA GLN A 84 11.40 5.69 -9.84
C GLN A 84 11.62 4.56 -8.83
N ASP A 85 12.29 3.47 -9.24
CA ASP A 85 12.45 2.28 -8.43
C ASP A 85 13.75 2.34 -7.61
N PHE A 86 13.63 1.95 -6.34
CA PHE A 86 14.63 2.07 -5.28
C PHE A 86 14.97 3.52 -4.90
N SER A 87 14.73 3.86 -3.63
CA SER A 87 15.16 5.09 -2.99
C SER A 87 15.70 4.79 -1.59
N LEU A 88 16.68 5.57 -1.17
CA LEU A 88 17.34 5.48 0.14
C LEU A 88 17.21 6.84 0.82
N LYS A 89 16.62 6.85 2.02
CA LYS A 89 16.46 8.07 2.81
C LYS A 89 16.94 7.85 4.24
N TYR A 90 17.95 8.63 4.63
CA TYR A 90 18.62 8.52 5.93
C TYR A 90 17.96 9.44 6.97
N PHE A 91 17.87 8.93 8.19
CA PHE A 91 17.36 9.59 9.39
C PHE A 91 18.30 9.25 10.56
N GLY A 92 19.45 9.94 10.63
CA GLY A 92 20.52 9.60 11.57
C GLY A 92 21.00 8.16 11.43
N ASP A 93 20.73 7.35 12.45
CA ASP A 93 21.08 5.92 12.53
C ASP A 93 20.01 4.99 11.92
N THR A 94 19.01 5.54 11.23
CA THR A 94 17.96 4.78 10.57
C THR A 94 17.92 5.07 9.06
N LEU A 95 17.81 4.03 8.24
CA LEU A 95 17.68 4.11 6.79
C LEU A 95 16.32 3.56 6.35
N LEU A 96 15.56 4.36 5.62
CA LEU A 96 14.41 3.90 4.85
C LEU A 96 14.89 3.47 3.45
N ILE A 97 14.72 2.19 3.14
CA ILE A 97 14.88 1.66 1.78
C ILE A 97 13.49 1.41 1.22
N SER A 98 13.13 2.12 0.15
CA SER A 98 11.83 1.95 -0.50
C SER A 98 11.99 1.48 -1.94
N PHE A 99 11.23 0.47 -2.35
CA PHE A 99 11.22 -0.06 -3.71
C PHE A 99 9.82 -0.60 -4.05
N HIS A 100 9.49 -0.76 -5.33
CA HIS A 100 8.10 -1.06 -5.69
C HIS A 100 7.64 -2.44 -5.19
N GLY A 101 8.50 -3.44 -5.34
CA GLY A 101 8.15 -4.86 -5.21
C GLY A 101 7.43 -5.39 -6.46
N TRP A 102 7.09 -6.67 -6.45
CA TRP A 102 6.24 -7.32 -7.44
C TRP A 102 5.76 -8.69 -6.90
N TYR A 103 5.25 -9.57 -7.75
CA TYR A 103 4.82 -10.93 -7.39
C TYR A 103 5.35 -11.99 -8.35
N ASP A 104 5.42 -13.23 -7.88
CA ASP A 104 5.97 -14.37 -8.61
C ASP A 104 5.04 -15.60 -8.57
N TYR A 105 3.80 -15.41 -8.14
CA TYR A 105 2.78 -16.44 -7.95
C TYR A 105 3.01 -17.42 -6.78
N SER A 106 4.07 -17.24 -5.97
CA SER A 106 4.47 -18.18 -4.91
C SER A 106 3.49 -18.33 -3.75
N PHE A 107 2.48 -17.49 -3.63
CA PHE A 107 1.48 -17.57 -2.57
C PHE A 107 0.31 -18.53 -2.86
N THR A 108 0.34 -19.26 -3.97
CA THR A 108 -0.62 -20.34 -4.21
C THR A 108 -0.03 -21.43 -5.10
N ASP A 109 -0.20 -22.69 -4.67
CA ASP A 109 0.16 -23.87 -5.46
C ASP A 109 -1.05 -24.50 -6.16
N ALA A 110 -2.24 -23.87 -6.05
CA ALA A 110 -3.49 -24.43 -6.56
C ALA A 110 -3.64 -24.30 -8.09
N TYR A 111 -2.79 -23.51 -8.74
CA TYR A 111 -2.87 -23.22 -10.16
C TYR A 111 -1.48 -23.27 -10.80
N SER A 112 -1.40 -23.76 -12.04
CA SER A 112 -0.18 -23.63 -12.84
C SER A 112 0.07 -22.16 -13.22
N ASN A 113 1.35 -21.81 -13.42
CA ASN A 113 1.74 -20.47 -13.85
C ASN A 113 1.06 -20.05 -15.17
N ASP A 114 0.86 -20.98 -16.11
CA ASP A 114 0.15 -20.69 -17.37
C ASP A 114 -1.31 -20.31 -17.14
N ASN A 115 -2.00 -21.00 -16.21
CA ASN A 115 -3.38 -20.68 -15.84
C ASN A 115 -3.48 -19.31 -15.16
N LEU A 116 -2.51 -18.99 -14.30
CA LEU A 116 -2.43 -17.69 -13.64
C LEU A 116 -2.13 -16.57 -14.64
N LEU A 117 -1.23 -16.79 -15.59
CA LEU A 117 -0.93 -15.81 -16.63
C LEU A 117 -2.14 -15.59 -17.56
N ALA A 118 -2.82 -16.65 -17.98
CA ALA A 118 -4.02 -16.56 -18.81
C ALA A 118 -5.16 -15.80 -18.09
N PHE A 119 -5.36 -16.08 -16.81
CA PHE A 119 -6.33 -15.34 -15.99
C PHE A 119 -5.93 -13.87 -15.84
N LYS A 120 -4.65 -13.59 -15.60
CA LYS A 120 -4.14 -12.21 -15.51
C LYS A 120 -4.48 -11.45 -16.78
N ASN A 121 -4.05 -11.97 -17.92
CA ASN A 121 -4.26 -11.34 -19.24
C ASN A 121 -5.73 -11.11 -19.59
N SER A 122 -6.63 -11.95 -19.05
CA SER A 122 -8.07 -11.85 -19.33
C SER A 122 -8.80 -10.91 -18.36
N PHE A 123 -8.49 -10.97 -17.06
CA PHE A 123 -9.35 -10.42 -16.02
C PHE A 123 -8.65 -9.58 -14.97
N TYR A 124 -7.41 -9.90 -14.61
CA TYR A 124 -6.73 -9.21 -13.52
C TYR A 124 -6.33 -7.79 -13.92
N PHE A 125 -6.35 -6.88 -12.95
CA PHE A 125 -6.15 -5.45 -13.20
C PHE A 125 -4.79 -5.17 -13.87
N ASP A 126 -3.75 -5.86 -13.39
CA ASP A 126 -2.37 -5.66 -13.81
C ASP A 126 -2.07 -6.07 -15.26
N ARG A 127 -3.03 -6.66 -15.99
CA ARG A 127 -2.91 -6.87 -17.44
C ARG A 127 -2.65 -5.57 -18.22
N LYS A 128 -2.98 -4.43 -17.62
CA LYS A 128 -2.77 -3.10 -18.19
C LYS A 128 -1.33 -2.60 -18.02
N ILE A 129 -0.51 -3.26 -17.20
CA ILE A 129 0.85 -2.85 -16.88
C ILE A 129 1.80 -3.56 -17.83
N HIS A 130 2.60 -2.80 -18.56
CA HIS A 130 3.59 -3.34 -19.49
C HIS A 130 4.95 -3.47 -18.82
N ARG A 131 5.28 -4.68 -18.38
CA ARG A 131 6.61 -5.04 -17.88
C ARG A 131 7.49 -5.61 -18.98
N GLN A 132 8.80 -5.36 -18.90
CA GLN A 132 9.77 -5.94 -19.85
C GLN A 132 9.92 -7.47 -19.71
N TYR A 133 9.75 -7.99 -18.49
CA TYR A 133 9.94 -9.40 -18.18
C TYR A 133 8.66 -10.01 -17.58
N SER A 134 8.62 -11.35 -17.48
CA SER A 134 7.54 -12.04 -16.77
C SER A 134 7.48 -11.65 -15.30
N ASP A 135 6.35 -11.88 -14.64
CA ASP A 135 6.18 -11.55 -13.22
C ASP A 135 7.23 -12.22 -12.32
N PRO A 136 7.50 -13.55 -12.42
CA PRO A 136 8.57 -14.18 -11.64
C PRO A 136 9.97 -13.64 -11.95
N ARG A 137 10.24 -13.30 -13.22
CA ARG A 137 11.55 -12.74 -13.60
C ARG A 137 11.74 -11.33 -13.05
N THR A 138 10.72 -10.49 -13.13
CA THR A 138 10.71 -9.13 -12.57
C THR A 138 10.97 -9.18 -11.07
N THR A 139 10.25 -10.04 -10.35
CA THR A 139 10.44 -10.25 -8.91
C THR A 139 11.86 -10.71 -8.57
N LYS A 140 12.39 -11.68 -9.33
CA LYS A 140 13.77 -12.16 -9.14
C LYS A 140 14.82 -11.05 -9.38
N ASP A 141 14.63 -10.23 -10.41
CA ASP A 141 15.55 -9.12 -10.70
C ASP A 141 15.48 -8.04 -9.61
N THR A 142 14.29 -7.75 -9.07
CA THR A 142 14.11 -6.86 -7.92
C THR A 142 14.81 -7.39 -6.67
N LEU A 143 14.64 -8.68 -6.35
CA LEU A 143 15.32 -9.33 -5.21
C LEU A 143 16.84 -9.27 -5.36
N PHE A 144 17.35 -9.58 -6.55
CA PHE A 144 18.79 -9.49 -6.83
C PHE A 144 19.31 -8.06 -6.66
N ARG A 145 18.58 -7.04 -7.15
CA ARG A 145 18.97 -5.64 -6.96
C ARG A 145 18.98 -5.24 -5.49
N LEU A 146 18.00 -5.70 -4.70
CA LEU A 146 17.94 -5.44 -3.26
C LEU A 146 19.08 -6.13 -2.51
N GLU A 147 19.33 -7.41 -2.76
CA GLU A 147 20.42 -8.19 -2.15
C GLU A 147 21.77 -7.51 -2.42
N ASN A 148 22.05 -7.14 -3.69
CA ASN A 148 23.28 -6.41 -4.02
C ASN A 148 23.36 -5.04 -3.32
N LEU A 149 22.24 -4.32 -3.18
CA LEU A 149 22.23 -3.04 -2.47
C LEU A 149 22.62 -3.25 -1.02
N LEU A 150 22.01 -4.22 -0.34
CA LEU A 150 22.25 -4.52 1.07
C LEU A 150 23.68 -5.05 1.31
N ASP A 151 24.20 -5.90 0.44
CA ASP A 151 25.57 -6.44 0.54
C ASP A 151 26.67 -5.36 0.41
N ASN A 152 26.39 -4.30 -0.34
CA ASN A 152 27.34 -3.21 -0.60
C ASN A 152 27.01 -1.94 0.20
N LEU A 153 26.05 -2.01 1.13
CA LEU A 153 25.63 -0.87 1.93
C LEU A 153 26.64 -0.63 3.05
N ASP A 154 27.35 0.50 3.01
CA ASP A 154 28.19 0.98 4.11
C ASP A 154 27.33 1.71 5.15
N PHE A 155 26.51 0.94 5.85
CA PHE A 155 25.62 1.40 6.92
C PHE A 155 25.41 0.26 7.92
N ASP A 156 25.50 0.57 9.21
CA ASP A 156 25.37 -0.38 10.33
C ASP A 156 24.14 -0.13 11.20
N GLY A 157 23.36 0.89 10.85
CA GLY A 157 22.17 1.32 11.59
C GLY A 157 20.93 0.47 11.31
N ARG A 158 19.79 0.98 11.75
CA ARG A 158 18.48 0.35 11.56
C ARG A 158 17.98 0.53 10.14
N ILE A 159 17.45 -0.52 9.52
CA ILE A 159 16.79 -0.45 8.21
C ILE A 159 15.29 -0.67 8.35
N ILE A 160 14.53 0.23 7.72
CA ILE A 160 13.09 0.14 7.49
C ILE A 160 12.87 -0.10 6.00
N ILE A 161 12.10 -1.12 5.65
CA ILE A 161 11.70 -1.41 4.27
C ILE A 161 10.30 -0.83 4.02
N ALA A 162 10.12 -0.15 2.89
CA ALA A 162 8.81 0.19 2.35
C ALA A 162 8.66 -0.40 0.93
N MET A 163 7.64 -1.23 0.74
CA MET A 163 7.31 -1.80 -0.58
C MET A 163 5.81 -1.95 -0.74
N HIS A 164 5.27 -1.92 -1.95
CA HIS A 164 3.82 -1.98 -2.11
C HIS A 164 3.27 -3.41 -1.93
N PHE A 165 3.92 -4.40 -2.57
CA PHE A 165 3.45 -5.79 -2.61
C PHE A 165 3.65 -6.55 -1.29
N VAL A 166 2.87 -7.59 -1.08
CA VAL A 166 2.87 -8.40 0.14
C VAL A 166 4.17 -9.22 0.25
N PRO A 167 4.98 -9.03 1.30
CA PRO A 167 6.30 -9.65 1.39
C PRO A 167 6.32 -11.05 2.01
N HIS A 168 5.20 -11.49 2.59
CA HIS A 168 5.15 -12.72 3.40
C HIS A 168 3.77 -13.38 3.36
N LYS A 169 3.75 -14.71 3.27
CA LYS A 169 2.54 -15.53 3.09
C LYS A 169 1.53 -15.42 4.24
N ALA A 170 1.96 -15.06 5.44
CA ALA A 170 1.06 -14.88 6.59
C ALA A 170 0.06 -13.73 6.38
N PHE A 171 0.33 -12.83 5.43
CA PHE A 171 -0.53 -11.69 5.11
C PHE A 171 -1.35 -11.89 3.83
N THR A 172 -1.46 -13.12 3.36
CA THR A 172 -2.32 -13.48 2.21
C THR A 172 -3.80 -13.41 2.56
N ILE A 173 -4.65 -13.28 1.53
CA ILE A 173 -6.10 -13.23 1.72
C ILE A 173 -6.59 -14.62 2.15
N ASN A 174 -7.47 -14.64 3.16
CA ASN A 174 -8.08 -15.87 3.64
C ASN A 174 -8.87 -16.57 2.52
N THR A 175 -8.49 -17.81 2.24
CA THR A 175 -9.02 -18.63 1.14
C THR A 175 -10.22 -19.49 1.52
N ALA A 176 -10.86 -19.21 2.67
CA ALA A 176 -12.11 -19.88 3.09
C ALA A 176 -13.17 -19.95 1.96
N TYR A 177 -13.12 -18.99 1.03
CA TYR A 177 -13.74 -19.14 -0.29
C TYR A 177 -12.67 -19.37 -1.36
N LYS A 178 -12.62 -20.59 -1.92
CA LYS A 178 -11.68 -20.99 -2.98
C LYS A 178 -11.60 -20.03 -4.18
N LYS A 179 -12.68 -19.29 -4.47
CA LYS A 179 -12.69 -18.28 -5.54
C LYS A 179 -11.66 -17.17 -5.33
N PHE A 180 -11.24 -16.91 -4.09
CA PHE A 180 -10.26 -15.87 -3.76
C PHE A 180 -8.81 -16.37 -3.74
N GLU A 181 -8.60 -17.68 -3.67
CA GLU A 181 -7.27 -18.30 -3.59
C GLU A 181 -6.37 -17.89 -4.76
N ARG A 182 -6.93 -17.78 -5.97
CA ARG A 182 -6.18 -17.34 -7.14
C ARG A 182 -5.58 -15.94 -6.99
N PHE A 183 -6.25 -15.02 -6.26
CA PHE A 183 -5.73 -13.65 -6.12
C PHE A 183 -4.46 -13.60 -5.27
N ASN A 184 -4.23 -14.58 -4.39
CA ASN A 184 -2.99 -14.66 -3.65
C ASN A 184 -1.77 -14.74 -4.59
N ALA A 185 -1.89 -15.33 -5.78
CA ALA A 185 -0.82 -15.36 -6.78
C ALA A 185 -0.29 -13.96 -7.13
N TYR A 186 -1.13 -12.93 -7.09
CA TYR A 186 -0.78 -11.58 -7.52
C TYR A 186 -0.54 -10.61 -6.34
N LEU A 187 -0.50 -11.12 -5.10
CA LEU A 187 -0.30 -10.27 -3.92
C LEU A 187 1.16 -9.91 -3.69
N GLY A 188 2.09 -10.81 -3.99
CA GLY A 188 3.51 -10.56 -3.75
C GLY A 188 4.34 -11.83 -3.86
N SER A 189 5.40 -11.91 -3.07
CA SER A 189 6.34 -13.04 -3.06
C SER A 189 6.91 -13.29 -1.68
N GLU A 190 6.95 -14.57 -1.29
CA GLU A 190 7.58 -15.03 -0.04
C GLU A 190 9.10 -14.78 -0.05
N ALA A 191 9.71 -14.71 -1.23
CA ALA A 191 11.15 -14.55 -1.36
C ALA A 191 11.66 -13.20 -0.82
N PHE A 192 10.79 -12.19 -0.70
CA PHE A 192 11.15 -10.93 -0.03
C PHE A 192 11.44 -11.15 1.45
N HIS A 193 10.53 -11.78 2.20
CA HIS A 193 10.78 -12.12 3.60
C HIS A 193 12.04 -12.99 3.77
N GLN A 194 12.21 -14.00 2.91
CA GLN A 194 13.40 -14.87 2.94
C GLN A 194 14.71 -14.11 2.70
N LEU A 195 14.67 -13.00 1.95
CA LEU A 195 15.82 -12.11 1.80
C LEU A 195 16.01 -11.24 3.05
N PHE A 196 14.93 -10.67 3.59
CA PHE A 196 15.01 -9.74 4.72
C PHE A 196 15.64 -10.37 5.97
N ILE A 197 15.29 -11.62 6.29
CA ILE A 197 15.81 -12.33 7.47
C ILE A 197 17.32 -12.60 7.41
N LYS A 198 17.96 -12.46 6.24
CA LYS A 198 19.42 -12.55 6.11
C LYS A 198 20.14 -11.30 6.64
N TYR A 199 19.44 -10.18 6.80
CA TYR A 199 20.01 -8.89 7.19
C TYR A 199 19.40 -8.41 8.51
N PRO A 200 20.08 -8.65 9.65
CA PRO A 200 19.56 -8.28 10.98
C PRO A 200 19.27 -6.78 11.18
N GLN A 201 19.84 -5.92 10.33
CA GLN A 201 19.54 -4.48 10.31
C GLN A 201 18.09 -4.18 9.91
N ILE A 202 17.45 -5.06 9.12
CA ILE A 202 16.06 -4.90 8.72
C ILE A 202 15.17 -5.24 9.91
N THR A 203 14.55 -4.21 10.49
CA THR A 203 13.73 -4.33 11.70
C THR A 203 12.24 -4.16 11.43
N ASP A 204 11.90 -3.40 10.38
CA ASP A 204 10.52 -3.09 10.04
C ASP A 204 10.29 -3.20 8.54
N VAL A 205 9.11 -3.69 8.17
CA VAL A 205 8.65 -3.75 6.78
C VAL A 205 7.23 -3.21 6.71
N ILE A 206 7.02 -2.21 5.86
CA ILE A 206 5.72 -1.59 5.60
C ILE A 206 5.27 -1.93 4.19
N PHE A 207 4.01 -2.36 4.05
CA PHE A 207 3.42 -2.72 2.76
C PHE A 207 1.90 -2.48 2.65
N GLY A 208 1.37 -2.55 1.43
CA GLY A 208 -0.02 -2.24 1.08
C GLY A 208 -0.69 -3.35 0.27
N HIS A 209 -1.39 -2.98 -0.82
CA HIS A 209 -1.95 -3.82 -1.89
C HIS A 209 -3.14 -4.71 -1.50
N ALA A 210 -3.06 -5.41 -0.38
CA ALA A 210 -4.11 -6.34 0.05
C ALA A 210 -5.38 -5.64 0.58
N HIS A 211 -5.33 -4.32 0.78
CA HIS A 211 -6.41 -3.51 1.39
C HIS A 211 -6.86 -4.03 2.77
N HIS A 212 -6.00 -4.76 3.47
CA HIS A 212 -6.27 -5.31 4.78
C HIS A 212 -5.34 -4.68 5.80
N ARG A 213 -5.93 -3.98 6.78
CA ARG A 213 -5.18 -3.43 7.90
C ARG A 213 -4.85 -4.54 8.88
N ILE A 214 -3.58 -4.69 9.21
CA ILE A 214 -3.12 -5.64 10.23
C ILE A 214 -2.71 -4.89 11.49
N THR A 215 -2.92 -5.54 12.64
CA THR A 215 -2.10 -5.18 13.81
C THR A 215 -0.67 -5.59 13.51
N SER A 216 0.29 -4.73 13.84
CA SER A 216 1.70 -5.01 13.56
C SER A 216 2.11 -6.35 14.18
N GLN A 217 2.80 -7.17 13.39
CA GLN A 217 3.12 -8.55 13.75
C GLN A 217 4.61 -8.78 13.60
N SER A 218 5.24 -9.36 14.63
CA SER A 218 6.64 -9.77 14.56
C SER A 218 6.74 -11.18 14.00
N ILE A 219 7.52 -11.35 12.94
CA ILE A 219 7.82 -12.63 12.29
C ILE A 219 9.32 -12.69 12.08
N ASP A 220 9.98 -13.70 12.65
CA ASP A 220 11.43 -13.92 12.56
C ASP A 220 12.27 -12.68 12.91
N GLY A 221 11.82 -11.92 13.92
CA GLY A 221 12.51 -10.72 14.41
C GLY A 221 12.19 -9.43 13.64
N ILE A 222 11.39 -9.48 12.59
CA ILE A 222 10.99 -8.33 11.78
C ILE A 222 9.56 -7.92 12.13
N LEU A 223 9.32 -6.62 12.35
CA LEU A 223 7.99 -6.07 12.59
C LEU A 223 7.32 -5.65 11.28
N TYR A 224 6.21 -6.31 10.95
CA TYR A 224 5.44 -6.04 9.74
C TYR A 224 4.28 -5.08 10.01
N HIS A 225 4.11 -4.09 9.14
CA HIS A 225 3.03 -3.12 9.18
C HIS A 225 2.30 -3.08 7.84
N SER A 226 0.98 -3.18 7.87
CA SER A 226 0.15 -2.92 6.70
C SER A 226 -1.11 -2.21 7.14
N ARG A 227 -1.25 -0.95 6.72
CA ARG A 227 -2.38 -0.09 7.08
C ARG A 227 -2.93 0.64 5.85
N PRO A 228 -3.22 -0.05 4.74
CA PRO A 228 -3.76 0.59 3.54
C PRO A 228 -5.06 1.34 3.86
N LEU A 229 -5.26 2.50 3.22
CA LEU A 229 -6.54 3.20 3.32
C LEU A 229 -7.63 2.39 2.62
N GLY A 230 -7.36 1.95 1.40
CA GLY A 230 -8.25 1.13 0.57
C GLY A 230 -9.39 1.95 -0.05
N TYR A 231 -10.39 1.28 -0.61
CA TYR A 231 -11.53 1.95 -1.24
C TYR A 231 -12.56 2.41 -0.19
N THR A 232 -13.30 3.50 -0.45
CA THR A 232 -14.26 4.04 0.53
C THR A 232 -15.28 3.02 1.05
N TYR A 233 -15.68 2.06 0.23
CA TYR A 233 -16.62 1.02 0.64
C TYR A 233 -16.01 -0.03 1.61
N GLU A 234 -14.67 -0.10 1.69
CA GLU A 234 -13.88 -0.91 2.63
C GLU A 234 -13.58 -0.17 3.95
N TRP A 235 -13.69 1.16 3.97
CA TRP A 235 -13.35 1.97 5.14
C TRP A 235 -14.16 1.60 6.38
N GLN A 236 -13.51 1.65 7.54
CA GLN A 236 -14.13 1.31 8.82
C GLN A 236 -15.29 2.27 9.13
N MET A 237 -15.16 3.54 8.74
CA MET A 237 -16.19 4.57 8.86
C MET A 237 -17.55 4.17 8.25
N VAL A 238 -17.58 3.38 7.16
CA VAL A 238 -18.85 2.88 6.60
C VAL A 238 -19.52 1.90 7.56
N SER A 239 -18.75 0.99 8.16
CA SER A 239 -19.24 0.06 9.16
C SER A 239 -19.70 0.79 10.42
N ASP A 240 -18.94 1.79 10.89
CA ASP A 240 -19.27 2.60 12.06
C ASP A 240 -20.60 3.37 11.84
N PHE A 241 -20.81 3.95 10.65
CA PHE A 241 -22.07 4.60 10.30
C PHE A 241 -23.25 3.64 10.35
N LEU A 242 -23.13 2.46 9.74
CA LEU A 242 -24.20 1.45 9.72
C LEU A 242 -24.44 0.79 11.08
N GLN A 243 -23.48 0.85 12.00
CA GLN A 243 -23.69 0.49 13.41
C GLN A 243 -24.49 1.56 14.15
N LYS A 244 -24.20 2.85 13.89
CA LYS A 244 -24.90 3.97 14.51
C LYS A 244 -26.33 4.16 13.97
N PHE A 245 -26.53 3.91 12.68
CA PHE A 245 -27.82 4.07 11.98
C PHE A 245 -28.24 2.74 11.32
N PRO A 246 -28.66 1.74 12.10
CA PRO A 246 -28.98 0.40 11.59
C PRO A 246 -30.15 0.38 10.60
N GLU A 247 -31.01 1.40 10.59
CA GLU A 247 -32.12 1.57 9.65
C GLU A 247 -31.69 1.70 8.18
N TYR A 248 -30.43 2.06 7.91
CA TYR A 248 -29.89 2.14 6.55
C TYR A 248 -29.18 0.85 6.10
N ARG A 249 -29.15 -0.19 6.95
CA ARG A 249 -28.62 -1.50 6.54
C ARG A 249 -29.51 -2.13 5.48
N ILE A 250 -28.88 -2.81 4.53
CA ILE A 250 -29.56 -3.59 3.50
C ILE A 250 -29.42 -5.08 3.82
N GLU A 251 -30.32 -5.92 3.31
CA GLU A 251 -30.25 -7.39 3.47
C GLU A 251 -28.89 -7.97 3.04
N GLN A 252 -28.29 -7.36 2.01
CA GLN A 252 -27.02 -7.74 1.41
C GLN A 252 -25.83 -6.98 2.02
N ASP A 253 -25.86 -6.64 3.30
CA ASP A 253 -24.83 -5.80 3.95
C ASP A 253 -23.41 -6.41 3.89
N TYR A 254 -23.30 -7.73 3.74
CA TYR A 254 -22.02 -8.41 3.49
C TYR A 254 -21.36 -8.03 2.14
N HIS A 255 -22.11 -7.43 1.20
CA HIS A 255 -21.57 -6.86 -0.03
C HIS A 255 -21.14 -5.40 0.19
N LEU A 256 -19.86 -5.20 0.54
CA LEU A 256 -19.27 -3.89 0.88
C LEU A 256 -19.64 -2.75 -0.10
N ARG A 257 -19.57 -3.01 -1.41
CA ARG A 257 -19.95 -2.02 -2.43
C ARG A 257 -21.43 -1.67 -2.38
N LYS A 258 -22.32 -2.66 -2.25
CA LYS A 258 -23.78 -2.43 -2.23
C LYS A 258 -24.20 -1.63 -1.00
N ARG A 259 -23.67 -1.95 0.19
CA ARG A 259 -23.96 -1.18 1.42
C ARG A 259 -23.51 0.27 1.30
N TYR A 260 -22.32 0.53 0.73
CA TYR A 260 -21.85 1.90 0.55
C TYR A 260 -22.71 2.67 -0.46
N GLN A 261 -23.10 2.04 -1.58
CA GLN A 261 -23.99 2.68 -2.57
C GLN A 261 -25.35 3.05 -1.98
N ALA A 262 -25.85 2.31 -0.98
CA ALA A 262 -27.11 2.61 -0.31
C ALA A 262 -27.06 3.88 0.56
N ILE A 263 -25.89 4.24 1.09
CA ILE A 263 -25.74 5.37 2.03
C ILE A 263 -25.05 6.59 1.44
N LYS A 264 -24.26 6.45 0.37
CA LYS A 264 -23.32 7.49 -0.10
C LYS A 264 -23.97 8.83 -0.45
N GLU A 265 -25.24 8.87 -0.85
CA GLU A 265 -25.94 10.12 -1.23
C GLU A 265 -26.73 10.72 -0.05
N LEU A 266 -26.79 10.02 1.09
CA LEU A 266 -27.52 10.52 2.27
C LEU A 266 -26.79 11.73 2.84
N LYS A 267 -27.53 12.82 3.08
CA LYS A 267 -26.97 14.00 3.77
C LYS A 267 -26.37 13.63 5.12
N LEU A 268 -27.05 12.75 5.86
CA LEU A 268 -26.58 12.23 7.15
C LEU A 268 -25.24 11.49 7.04
N TRP A 269 -25.02 10.71 5.97
CA TRP A 269 -23.73 10.08 5.71
C TRP A 269 -22.66 11.12 5.38
N GLN A 270 -22.97 12.12 4.56
CA GLN A 270 -22.01 13.17 4.19
C GLN A 270 -21.54 13.95 5.43
N ASP A 271 -22.46 14.30 6.33
CA ASP A 271 -22.12 14.99 7.58
C ASP A 271 -21.29 14.09 8.51
N PHE A 272 -21.68 12.82 8.67
CA PHE A 272 -20.92 11.84 9.44
C PHE A 272 -19.51 11.63 8.86
N ARG A 273 -19.39 11.54 7.53
CA ARG A 273 -18.12 11.39 6.83
C ARG A 273 -17.20 12.57 7.10
N SER A 274 -17.70 13.80 6.97
CA SER A 274 -16.91 15.01 7.23
C SER A 274 -16.36 15.06 8.66
N GLU A 275 -17.15 14.63 9.66
CA GLU A 275 -16.72 14.58 11.06
C GLU A 275 -15.67 13.49 11.32
N ASN A 276 -15.80 12.32 10.68
CA ASN A 276 -15.01 11.13 11.02
C ASN A 276 -13.83 10.87 10.06
N LEU A 277 -13.70 11.61 8.97
CA LEU A 277 -12.62 11.45 7.99
C LEU A 277 -11.20 11.55 8.59
N PRO A 278 -10.88 12.48 9.52
CA PRO A 278 -9.56 12.51 10.16
C PRO A 278 -9.21 11.20 10.86
N LYS A 279 -10.19 10.61 11.57
CA LYS A 279 -10.02 9.33 12.28
C LYS A 279 -9.78 8.18 11.29
N GLU A 280 -10.50 8.17 10.16
CA GLU A 280 -10.29 7.17 9.11
C GLU A 280 -8.88 7.29 8.53
N PHE A 281 -8.41 8.50 8.21
CA PHE A 281 -7.04 8.71 7.72
C PHE A 281 -5.98 8.29 8.74
N LEU A 282 -6.13 8.67 10.02
CA LEU A 282 -5.21 8.24 11.08
C LEU A 282 -5.12 6.71 11.17
N SER A 283 -6.23 6.02 10.97
CA SER A 283 -6.24 4.56 11.03
C SER A 283 -5.47 3.89 9.90
N GLY A 284 -5.25 4.59 8.77
CA GLY A 284 -4.46 4.17 7.62
C GLY A 284 -3.00 4.64 7.63
N LEU A 285 -2.50 5.15 8.77
CA LEU A 285 -1.12 5.64 8.90
C LEU A 285 -0.28 4.76 9.82
N SER A 286 0.98 4.57 9.45
CA SER A 286 2.03 4.06 10.33
C SER A 286 3.02 5.19 10.65
N PHE A 287 3.46 5.30 11.89
CA PHE A 287 4.35 6.37 12.35
C PHE A 287 5.65 5.84 12.90
N PHE A 288 6.74 6.55 12.63
CA PHE A 288 8.06 6.33 13.20
C PHE A 288 8.62 7.66 13.71
N ASP A 289 8.95 7.71 15.00
CA ASP A 289 9.73 8.80 15.57
C ASP A 289 11.21 8.46 15.40
N LEU A 290 11.91 9.26 14.61
CA LEU A 290 13.27 8.99 14.16
C LEU A 290 14.25 10.07 14.65
N PRO A 291 15.50 9.70 14.98
CA PRO A 291 16.54 10.66 15.32
C PRO A 291 16.90 11.54 14.11
N LEU A 292 17.63 12.62 14.38
CA LEU A 292 18.17 13.51 13.33
C LEU A 292 19.39 12.86 12.68
#